data_AF-A0A5B0X3K4-F1
#
_entry.id   AF-A0A5B0X3K4-F1
#
_cell.length_a   1.000
_cell.length_b   1.000
_cell.length_c   1.000
_cell.angle_alpha   90.00
_cell.angle_beta   90.00
_cell.angle_gamma   90.00
#
_symmetry.space_group_name_H-M   'P 1'
#
loop_
_entity.id
_entity.type
_entity.pdbx_description
1 polymer ?
#
loop_
_entity_poly.entity_id
_entity_poly.type
_entity_poly.pdbx_seq_one_letter_code
_entity_poly.pdbx_strand_id
1 'polypeptide(L)'
;MKTSMKTLFGGALLTGVLSLSTATLAMAQPGGHSPERMLQHMTEKLDLNATQQQQVEAILEQRRADASADHQRMGEIRTALRDMRADFDADEARRLSDELGQIAARTSYSMTEATAEIYAILTPEQQADMERLSASREQRAKKRPFR
;
A
#
# COMPACT_ATOMS: atom_id res chain seq x y z
N MET A 1 38.79 -39.40 -40.33
CA MET A 1 38.62 -39.43 -41.80
C MET A 1 37.19 -38.98 -42.09
N LYS A 2 37.00 -37.76 -42.63
CA LYS A 2 36.34 -37.45 -43.93
C LYS A 2 35.16 -38.41 -44.23
N THR A 3 33.91 -37.95 -44.30
CA THR A 3 33.40 -37.07 -45.38
C THR A 3 32.11 -36.31 -45.03
N SER A 4 31.96 -35.14 -45.64
CA SER A 4 30.78 -34.28 -45.72
C SER A 4 29.64 -34.85 -46.55
N MET A 5 28.41 -34.37 -46.33
CA MET A 5 27.44 -34.11 -47.41
C MET A 5 26.53 -32.93 -47.04
N LYS A 6 26.59 -31.87 -47.85
CA LYS A 6 25.66 -30.72 -47.86
C LYS A 6 24.71 -30.89 -49.05
N THR A 7 23.41 -30.73 -48.83
CA THR A 7 22.36 -30.45 -49.83
C THR A 7 21.05 -30.21 -49.07
N LEU A 8 20.08 -29.40 -49.49
CA LEU A 8 19.97 -28.18 -50.29
C LEU A 8 18.49 -27.77 -50.11
N PHE A 9 18.22 -26.50 -49.83
CA PHE A 9 16.99 -25.73 -50.08
C PHE A 9 15.60 -26.41 -50.06
N GLY A 10 14.79 -26.03 -49.07
CA GLY A 10 13.35 -25.79 -49.17
C GLY A 10 13.02 -24.78 -48.07
N GLY A 11 12.44 -23.60 -48.29
CA GLY A 11 11.35 -23.27 -49.18
C GLY A 11 10.14 -22.91 -48.32
N ALA A 12 9.90 -21.60 -48.15
CA ALA A 12 8.67 -20.95 -47.67
C ALA A 12 8.29 -21.06 -46.18
N LEU A 13 8.24 -19.92 -45.49
CA LEU A 13 6.99 -19.21 -45.11
C LEU A 13 7.29 -18.03 -44.16
N LEU A 14 7.10 -16.82 -44.70
CA LEU A 14 6.82 -15.60 -43.95
C LEU A 14 5.41 -15.72 -43.37
N THR A 15 5.28 -15.75 -42.04
CA THR A 15 4.12 -15.21 -41.28
C THR A 15 4.35 -15.43 -39.78
N GLY A 16 4.57 -14.34 -39.03
CA GLY A 16 3.67 -13.94 -37.93
C GLY A 16 4.06 -14.63 -36.60
N VAL A 17 4.34 -13.96 -35.50
CA VAL A 17 3.73 -12.75 -34.94
C VAL A 17 4.76 -12.16 -33.97
N LEU A 18 5.19 -10.91 -34.18
CA LEU A 18 5.76 -10.12 -33.11
C LEU A 18 4.60 -9.77 -32.17
N SER A 19 4.42 -10.57 -31.12
CA SER A 19 3.50 -10.23 -30.04
C SER A 19 4.09 -9.05 -29.28
N LEU A 20 3.68 -7.85 -29.69
CA LEU A 20 3.97 -6.60 -29.02
C LEU A 20 3.70 -6.76 -27.52
N SER A 21 4.74 -6.48 -26.75
CA SER A 21 4.70 -6.33 -25.31
C SER A 21 3.69 -5.25 -24.93
N THR A 22 2.47 -5.65 -24.58
CA THR A 22 1.61 -4.79 -23.78
C THR A 22 2.05 -4.95 -22.34
N ALA A 23 3.15 -4.27 -21.98
CA ALA A 23 3.34 -3.84 -20.62
C ALA A 23 2.15 -2.92 -20.32
N THR A 24 1.08 -3.49 -19.76
CA THR A 24 0.05 -2.69 -19.11
C THR A 24 0.77 -1.95 -17.99
N LEU A 25 1.16 -0.70 -18.26
CA LEU A 25 1.42 0.27 -17.22
C LEU A 25 0.12 0.35 -16.43
N ALA A 26 0.05 -0.44 -15.37
CA ALA A 26 -0.96 -0.30 -14.34
C ALA A 26 -0.88 1.17 -13.94
N MET A 27 -1.93 1.92 -14.28
CA MET A 27 -2.09 3.30 -13.89
C MET A 27 -2.03 3.33 -12.36
N ALA A 28 -0.85 3.61 -11.82
CA ALA A 28 -0.66 3.85 -10.40
C ALA A 28 -1.49 5.09 -10.08
N GLN A 29 -2.71 4.86 -9.57
CA GLN A 29 -3.63 5.90 -9.21
C GLN A 29 -2.97 6.74 -8.10
N PRO A 30 -2.68 8.04 -8.31
CA PRO A 30 -2.04 8.87 -7.30
C PRO A 30 -3.10 9.27 -6.26
N GLY A 31 -3.52 8.32 -5.44
CA GLY A 31 -4.52 8.49 -4.39
C GLY A 31 -4.06 8.01 -3.01
N GLY A 32 -2.82 7.52 -2.89
CA GLY A 32 -2.24 7.07 -1.63
C GLY A 32 -1.79 8.26 -0.76
N HIS A 33 -2.01 8.16 0.55
CA HIS A 33 -1.36 9.04 1.51
C HIS A 33 0.16 8.76 1.46
N SER A 34 0.94 9.62 0.81
CA SER A 34 2.40 9.50 0.84
C SER A 34 2.93 9.96 2.20
N PRO A 35 4.02 9.34 2.70
CA PRO A 35 4.77 9.84 3.85
C PRO A 35 5.05 11.34 3.78
N GLU A 36 5.46 11.83 2.60
CA GLU A 36 5.68 13.26 2.32
C GLU A 36 4.47 14.13 2.67
N ARG A 37 3.25 13.71 2.25
CA ARG A 37 2.02 14.47 2.49
C ARG A 37 1.60 14.40 3.94
N MET A 38 1.87 13.28 4.62
CA MET A 38 1.64 13.15 6.05
C MET A 38 2.59 14.06 6.85
N LEU A 39 3.88 14.06 6.52
CA LEU A 39 4.88 14.94 7.12
C LEU A 39 4.51 16.41 6.91
N GLN A 40 4.22 16.81 5.67
CA GLN A 40 3.80 18.17 5.36
C GLN A 40 2.59 18.60 6.22
N HIS A 41 1.55 17.76 6.28
CA HIS A 41 0.36 18.05 7.07
C HIS A 41 0.68 18.14 8.57
N MET A 42 1.57 17.31 9.09
CA MET A 42 1.98 17.38 10.50
C MET A 42 2.80 18.63 10.80
N THR A 43 3.78 18.97 9.94
CA THR A 43 4.57 20.20 10.04
C THR A 43 3.68 21.43 10.07
N GLU A 44 2.71 21.52 9.16
CA GLU A 44 1.77 22.65 9.11
C GLU A 44 0.85 22.76 10.33
N LYS A 45 0.57 21.64 11.01
CA LYS A 45 -0.40 21.60 12.12
C LYS A 45 0.23 21.63 13.50
N LEU A 46 1.47 21.17 13.62
CA LEU A 46 2.19 21.04 14.88
C LEU A 46 3.42 21.96 14.93
N ASP A 47 3.69 22.71 13.86
CA ASP A 47 4.88 23.57 13.76
C ASP A 47 6.17 22.82 14.06
N LEU A 48 6.36 21.68 13.37
CA LEU A 48 7.52 20.82 13.59
C LEU A 48 8.80 21.54 13.18
N ASN A 49 9.81 21.56 14.05
CA ASN A 49 11.13 22.07 13.69
C ASN A 49 11.90 21.09 12.79
N ALA A 50 13.02 21.52 12.21
CA ALA A 50 13.80 20.72 11.26
C ALA A 50 14.25 19.35 11.82
N THR A 51 14.65 19.29 13.09
CA THR A 51 15.03 18.03 13.75
C THR A 51 13.85 17.09 13.89
N GLN A 52 12.70 17.61 14.33
CA GLN A 52 11.47 16.82 14.45
C GLN A 52 11.00 16.32 13.09
N GLN A 53 11.06 17.14 12.04
CA GLN A 53 10.69 16.74 10.68
C GLN A 53 11.50 15.53 10.21
N GLN A 54 12.82 15.56 10.38
CA GLN A 54 13.70 14.43 10.02
C GLN A 54 13.37 13.16 10.80
N GLN A 55 13.07 13.28 12.10
CA GLN A 55 12.69 12.13 12.91
C GLN A 55 11.34 11.54 12.47
N VAL A 56 10.34 12.39 12.21
CA VAL A 56 9.03 11.96 11.69
C VAL A 56 9.18 11.31 10.33
N GLU A 57 9.97 11.88 9.42
CA GLU A 57 10.22 11.31 8.09
C GLU A 57 10.78 9.90 8.18
N ALA A 58 11.80 9.69 9.02
CA ALA A 58 12.39 8.37 9.23
C ALA A 58 11.37 7.35 9.76
N ILE A 59 10.51 7.76 10.73
CA ILE A 59 9.44 6.92 11.27
C ILE A 59 8.45 6.52 10.15
N LEU A 60 8.05 7.48 9.30
CA LEU A 60 7.08 7.23 8.24
C LEU A 60 7.65 6.39 7.09
N GLU A 61 8.90 6.63 6.69
CA GLU A 61 9.52 5.92 5.58
C GLU A 61 9.80 4.46 5.94
N GLN A 62 10.24 4.19 7.17
CA GLN A 62 10.44 2.82 7.68
C GLN A 62 9.16 1.99 7.57
N ARG A 63 8.00 2.61 7.72
CA ARG A 63 6.69 1.93 7.71
C ARG A 63 6.07 1.82 6.32
N ARG A 64 6.56 2.60 5.35
CA ARG A 64 6.01 2.69 4.00
C ARG A 64 6.09 1.35 3.25
N ALA A 65 7.24 0.67 3.35
CA ALA A 65 7.49 -0.57 2.62
C ALA A 65 6.46 -1.65 3.00
N ASP A 66 6.28 -1.88 4.30
CA ASP A 66 5.34 -2.87 4.83
C ASP A 66 3.89 -2.48 4.52
N ALA A 67 3.55 -1.19 4.65
CA ALA A 67 2.21 -0.69 4.37
C ALA A 67 1.82 -0.88 2.89
N SER A 68 2.75 -0.70 1.94
CA SER A 68 2.47 -0.87 0.52
C SER A 68 2.10 -2.31 0.17
N ALA A 69 2.85 -3.29 0.70
CA ALA A 69 2.59 -4.71 0.48
C ALA A 69 1.25 -5.13 1.09
N ASP A 70 1.00 -4.72 2.34
CA ASP A 70 -0.27 -4.99 3.03
C ASP A 70 -1.45 -4.36 2.30
N HIS A 71 -1.34 -3.11 1.83
CA HIS A 71 -2.40 -2.46 1.07
C HIS A 71 -2.74 -3.17 -0.23
N GLN A 72 -1.71 -3.57 -0.99
CA GLN A 72 -1.92 -4.34 -2.21
C GLN A 72 -2.64 -5.66 -1.88
N ARG A 73 -2.16 -6.38 -0.87
CA ARG A 73 -2.71 -7.68 -0.49
C ARG A 73 -4.16 -7.60 -0.02
N MET A 74 -4.52 -6.58 0.77
CA MET A 74 -5.91 -6.35 1.14
C MET A 74 -6.81 -6.08 -0.08
N GLY A 75 -6.29 -5.38 -1.10
CA GLY A 75 -7.01 -5.12 -2.34
C GLY A 75 -7.30 -6.40 -3.14
N GLU A 76 -6.30 -7.28 -3.21
CA GLU A 76 -6.43 -8.62 -3.83
C GLU A 76 -7.44 -9.48 -3.08
N ILE A 77 -7.33 -9.58 -1.75
CA ILE A 77 -8.23 -10.34 -0.90
C ILE A 77 -9.69 -9.87 -1.07
N ARG A 78 -9.93 -8.57 -1.01
CA ARG A 78 -11.29 -8.00 -1.20
C ARG A 78 -11.86 -8.31 -2.58
N THR A 79 -11.00 -8.30 -3.60
CA THR A 79 -11.40 -8.66 -4.97
C THR A 79 -11.78 -10.14 -5.04
N ALA A 80 -10.94 -11.03 -4.53
CA ALA A 80 -11.20 -12.47 -4.50
C ALA A 80 -12.50 -12.81 -3.76
N LEU A 81 -12.70 -12.25 -2.56
CA LEU A 81 -13.94 -12.44 -1.78
C LEU A 81 -15.19 -11.93 -2.51
N ARG A 82 -15.09 -10.80 -3.23
CA ARG A 82 -16.19 -10.25 -4.02
C ARG A 82 -16.53 -11.13 -5.22
N ASP A 83 -15.50 -11.62 -5.91
CA ASP A 83 -15.67 -12.37 -7.15
C ASP A 83 -16.20 -13.80 -6.87
N MET A 84 -15.98 -14.32 -5.65
CA MET A 84 -16.52 -15.60 -5.13
C MET A 84 -18.05 -15.58 -4.91
N ARG A 85 -18.75 -14.48 -5.24
CA ARG A 85 -20.21 -14.35 -5.02
C ARG A 85 -21.04 -15.36 -5.83
N ALA A 86 -20.55 -15.79 -6.99
CA ALA A 86 -21.26 -16.71 -7.87
C ALA A 86 -20.96 -18.19 -7.57
N ASP A 87 -19.82 -18.48 -6.96
CA ASP A 87 -19.34 -19.83 -6.64
C ASP A 87 -18.58 -19.78 -5.31
N PHE A 88 -19.29 -20.07 -4.22
CA PHE A 88 -18.78 -19.85 -2.86
C PHE A 88 -17.93 -21.02 -2.38
N ASP A 89 -16.64 -20.78 -2.19
CA ASP A 89 -15.72 -21.67 -1.50
C ASP A 89 -15.57 -21.22 -0.03
N ALA A 90 -16.17 -21.97 0.89
CA ALA A 90 -16.20 -21.63 2.30
C ALA A 90 -14.81 -21.66 2.96
N ASP A 91 -13.94 -22.58 2.54
CA ASP A 91 -12.61 -22.77 3.14
C ASP A 91 -11.67 -21.66 2.67
N GLU A 92 -11.71 -21.32 1.38
CA GLU A 92 -10.93 -20.21 0.83
C GLU A 92 -11.43 -18.86 1.37
N ALA A 93 -12.75 -18.65 1.47
CA ALA A 93 -13.31 -17.44 2.05
C ALA A 93 -12.87 -17.24 3.51
N ARG A 94 -12.82 -18.32 4.31
CA ARG A 94 -12.33 -18.28 5.68
C ARG A 94 -10.85 -17.91 5.72
N ARG A 95 -10.02 -18.59 4.93
CA ARG A 95 -8.57 -18.34 4.86
C ARG A 95 -8.25 -16.88 4.48
N LEU A 96 -8.93 -16.36 3.46
CA LEU A 96 -8.78 -14.97 3.02
C LEU A 96 -9.24 -13.96 4.08
N SER A 97 -10.32 -14.27 4.79
CA SER A 97 -10.83 -13.43 5.89
C SER A 97 -9.88 -13.40 7.09
N ASP A 98 -9.31 -14.56 7.45
CA ASP A 98 -8.31 -14.65 8.52
C ASP A 98 -7.05 -13.85 8.17
N GLU A 99 -6.59 -13.95 6.93
CA GLU A 99 -5.46 -13.16 6.41
C GLU A 99 -5.75 -11.65 6.47
N LEU A 100 -6.95 -11.23 6.08
CA LEU A 100 -7.39 -9.84 6.19
C LEU A 100 -7.38 -9.34 7.64
N GLY A 101 -7.81 -10.18 8.58
CA GLY A 101 -7.77 -9.90 10.02
C GLY A 101 -6.34 -9.72 10.55
N GLN A 102 -5.41 -10.56 10.10
CA GLN A 102 -3.99 -10.45 10.46
C GLN A 102 -3.36 -9.16 9.90
N ILE A 103 -3.64 -8.80 8.64
CA ILE A 103 -3.16 -7.55 8.05
C ILE A 103 -3.73 -6.35 8.83
N ALA A 104 -5.04 -6.37 9.15
CA ALA A 104 -5.67 -5.31 9.92
C ALA A 104 -5.04 -5.14 11.31
N ALA A 105 -4.75 -6.24 12.00
CA ALA A 105 -4.07 -6.22 13.30
C ALA A 105 -2.66 -5.60 13.22
N ARG A 106 -1.84 -6.04 12.25
CA ARG A 106 -0.49 -5.48 12.03
C ARG A 106 -0.52 -3.99 11.69
N THR A 107 -1.41 -3.59 10.78
CA THR A 107 -1.53 -2.19 10.37
C THR A 107 -2.00 -1.33 11.53
N SER A 108 -2.98 -1.78 12.32
CA SER A 108 -3.43 -1.05 13.51
C SER A 108 -2.30 -0.86 14.52
N TYR A 109 -1.54 -1.92 14.79
CA TYR A 109 -0.39 -1.85 15.71
C TYR A 109 0.66 -0.87 15.20
N SER A 110 1.08 -1.00 13.93
CA SER A 110 2.09 -0.13 13.32
C SER A 110 1.67 1.35 13.35
N MET A 111 0.39 1.66 13.11
CA MET A 111 -0.11 3.03 13.19
C MET A 111 -0.10 3.57 14.63
N THR A 112 -0.47 2.75 15.62
CA THR A 112 -0.41 3.14 17.04
C THR A 112 1.03 3.39 17.48
N GLU A 113 1.94 2.50 17.11
CA GLU A 113 3.37 2.62 17.41
C GLU A 113 3.97 3.88 16.78
N ALA A 114 3.72 4.13 15.48
CA ALA A 114 4.16 5.35 14.80
C ALA A 114 3.67 6.62 15.51
N THR A 115 2.40 6.61 15.91
CA THR A 115 1.77 7.75 16.60
C THR A 115 2.43 7.98 17.97
N ALA A 116 2.76 6.92 18.70
CA ALA A 116 3.42 7.01 20.00
C ALA A 116 4.87 7.53 19.87
N GLU A 117 5.64 7.02 18.90
CA GLU A 117 7.00 7.48 18.60
C GLU A 117 7.02 8.96 18.23
N ILE A 118 6.09 9.39 17.37
CA ILE A 118 5.90 10.79 17.00
C ILE A 118 5.56 11.63 18.23
N TYR A 119 4.60 11.19 19.07
CA TYR A 119 4.18 11.95 20.25
C TYR A 119 5.35 12.18 21.24
N ALA A 120 6.27 11.22 21.35
CA ALA A 120 7.42 11.29 22.25
C ALA A 120 8.47 12.35 21.85
N ILE A 121 8.52 12.78 20.59
CA ILE A 121 9.46 13.81 20.10
C ILE A 121 8.86 15.22 20.06
N LEU A 122 7.57 15.36 20.35
CA LEU A 122 6.85 16.63 20.39
C LEU A 122 7.09 17.37 21.72
N THR A 123 7.01 18.70 21.68
CA THR A 123 6.93 19.51 22.91
C THR A 123 5.55 19.35 23.57
N PRO A 124 5.39 19.71 24.85
CA PRO A 124 4.08 19.66 25.53
C PRO A 124 2.99 20.44 24.79
N GLU A 125 3.33 21.59 24.20
CA GLU A 125 2.40 22.40 23.42
C GLU A 125 1.96 21.68 22.14
N GLN A 126 2.91 21.07 21.42
CA GLN A 126 2.63 20.30 20.21
C GLN A 126 1.83 19.02 20.50
N GLN A 127 2.05 18.38 21.65
CA GLN A 127 1.25 17.25 22.12
C GLN A 127 -0.21 17.65 22.34
N ALA A 128 -0.45 18.79 23.02
CA ALA A 128 -1.80 19.32 23.19
C ALA A 128 -2.46 19.63 21.83
N ASP A 129 -1.71 20.14 20.86
CA ASP A 129 -2.21 20.40 19.50
C ASP A 129 -2.59 19.12 18.78
N MET A 130 -1.77 18.07 18.91
CA MET A 130 -2.04 16.75 18.36
C MET A 130 -3.31 16.11 18.95
N GLU A 131 -3.55 16.28 20.25
CA GLU A 131 -4.77 15.83 20.92
C GLU A 131 -6.01 16.57 20.41
N ARG A 132 -5.92 17.91 20.26
CA ARG A 132 -7.01 18.72 19.69
C ARG A 132 -7.37 18.29 18.27
N LEU A 133 -6.36 18.01 17.44
CA LEU A 133 -6.56 17.48 16.08
C LEU A 133 -7.24 16.11 16.11
N SER A 134 -6.83 15.24 17.04
CA SER A 134 -7.39 13.89 17.19
C SER A 134 -8.86 13.93 17.62
N ALA A 135 -9.19 14.72 18.64
CA ALA A 135 -10.57 14.95 19.07
C ALA A 135 -11.45 15.52 17.94
N SER A 136 -10.91 16.45 17.15
CA SER A 136 -11.61 17.01 15.99
C SER A 136 -11.89 15.96 14.91
N ARG A 137 -10.95 15.04 14.66
CA ARG A 137 -11.13 13.91 13.73
C ARG A 137 -12.19 12.94 14.23
N GLU A 138 -12.19 12.62 15.53
CA GLU A 138 -13.17 11.74 16.15
C GLU A 138 -14.59 12.32 16.04
N GLN A 139 -14.77 13.61 16.31
CA GLN A 139 -16.06 14.28 16.14
C GLN A 139 -16.55 14.25 14.69
N ARG A 140 -15.65 14.42 13.72
CA ARG A 140 -15.99 14.28 12.29
C ARG A 140 -16.39 12.85 11.97
N ALA A 141 -15.68 11.85 12.49
CA ALA A 141 -16.00 10.45 12.29
C ALA A 141 -17.41 10.11 12.82
N LYS A 142 -17.76 10.58 14.02
CA LYS A 142 -19.10 10.41 14.61
C LYS A 142 -20.24 11.02 13.77
N LYS A 143 -19.94 12.08 13.01
CA LYS A 143 -20.93 12.77 12.14
C LYS A 143 -21.07 12.13 10.75
N ARG A 144 -20.18 11.21 10.36
CA ARG A 144 -20.29 10.53 9.07
C ARG A 144 -21.39 9.47 9.18
N PRO A 145 -22.46 9.53 8.37
CA PRO A 145 -23.42 8.44 8.34
C PRO A 145 -22.70 7.16 7.90
N PHE A 146 -23.01 6.04 8.54
CA PHE A 146 -22.62 4.73 8.03
C PHE A 146 -23.20 4.61 6.61
N ARG A 147 -22.32 4.53 5.62
CA ARG A 147 -22.67 4.32 4.21
C ARG A 147 -22.51 2.84 3.88
#